data_AF-A0A9E8HMU9-F1
#
_entry.id   AF-A0A9E8HMU9-F1
#
_cell.length_a   1.000
_cell.length_b   1.000
_cell.length_c   1.000
_cell.angle_alpha   90.00
_cell.angle_beta   90.00
_cell.angle_gamma   90.00
#
_symmetry.space_group_name_H-M   'P 1'
#
loop_
_entity.id
_entity.type
_entity.pdbx_description
1 polymer ?
#
loop_
_entity_poly.entity_id
_entity_poly.type
_entity_poly.pdbx_seq_one_letter_code
_entity_poly.pdbx_strand_id
1 'polypeptide(L)'
;MYLVNQYNRNRGFTLLEVLIAIGITALIGLGTWQLLGGTIRAQEVTQKNSDRLEKLQKAMLILSRDVQQISHRAIRDEYGDFQPALSNRNALFVMELTRIGWRNPIGAVRSDLQRVSYELVDGELLRHYWTVLDRSQDSESVIQALLTDIDTLSLRFMNEENQWTDTWPPEQVDVDNQQLGNHLLPKALEITLVHNYFGTLTRLYDLPQFKDSSTTSSNNQSAGNQSTTQQENSNQQEAGQPATNDRDSSGNQK
;
A
#
# COMPACT_ATOMS: atom_id res chain seq x y z
N MET A 1 -65.01 49.63 65.90
CA MET A 1 -64.11 49.10 64.85
C MET A 1 -63.32 47.96 65.48
N TYR A 2 -63.78 46.72 65.33
CA TYR A 2 -63.14 45.55 65.94
C TYR A 2 -62.03 45.04 65.01
N LEU A 3 -60.79 45.05 65.48
CA LEU A 3 -59.65 44.44 64.80
C LEU A 3 -59.73 42.91 65.00
N VAL A 4 -60.02 42.18 63.92
CA VAL A 4 -59.94 40.72 63.88
C VAL A 4 -58.47 40.34 63.91
N ASN A 5 -58.01 39.85 65.06
CA ASN A 5 -56.66 39.33 65.22
C ASN A 5 -56.60 37.94 64.56
N GLN A 6 -56.01 37.85 63.36
CA GLN A 6 -55.77 36.57 62.70
C GLN A 6 -54.60 35.87 63.40
N TYR A 7 -54.91 34.90 64.26
CA TYR A 7 -53.91 33.96 64.76
C TYR A 7 -53.43 33.08 63.60
N ASN A 8 -52.26 33.41 63.05
CA ASN A 8 -51.57 32.55 62.12
C ASN A 8 -51.19 31.25 62.84
N ARG A 9 -51.90 30.17 62.52
CA ARG A 9 -51.69 28.85 63.11
C ARG A 9 -50.46 28.24 62.45
N ASN A 10 -49.28 28.45 63.03
CA ASN A 10 -48.04 27.80 62.58
C ASN A 10 -48.23 26.27 62.66
N ARG A 11 -48.38 25.64 61.49
CA ARG A 11 -48.39 24.18 61.35
C ARG A 11 -46.93 23.70 61.42
N GLY A 12 -46.56 23.05 62.51
CA GLY A 12 -45.29 22.33 62.61
C GLY A 12 -45.32 21.06 61.76
N PHE A 13 -44.15 20.64 61.27
CA PHE A 13 -44.00 19.39 60.50
C PHE A 13 -44.38 18.18 61.36
N THR A 14 -45.13 17.25 60.76
CA THR A 14 -45.41 15.97 61.42
C THR A 14 -44.24 15.00 61.22
N LEU A 15 -44.03 14.10 62.19
CA LEU A 15 -43.00 13.06 62.08
C LEU A 15 -43.20 12.18 60.84
N LEU A 16 -44.47 11.93 60.47
CA LEU A 16 -44.85 11.18 59.28
C LEU A 16 -44.36 11.85 57.99
N GLU A 17 -44.46 13.18 57.91
CA GLU A 17 -44.09 13.96 56.73
C GLU A 17 -42.58 13.95 56.48
N VAL A 18 -41.79 14.05 57.56
CA VAL A 18 -40.33 13.90 57.51
C VAL A 18 -39.94 12.48 57.10
N LEU A 19 -40.64 11.46 57.62
CA LEU A 19 -40.37 10.06 57.26
C LEU A 19 -40.67 9.78 55.78
N ILE A 20 -41.81 10.26 55.27
CA ILE A 20 -42.16 10.14 53.85
C ILE A 20 -41.16 10.89 52.98
N ALA A 21 -40.76 12.11 53.37
CA ALA A 21 -39.77 12.88 52.63
C ALA A 21 -38.42 12.15 52.53
N ILE A 22 -37.88 11.66 53.66
CA ILE A 22 -36.62 10.91 53.67
C ILE A 22 -36.75 9.60 52.88
N GLY A 23 -37.89 8.91 52.97
CA GLY A 23 -38.15 7.69 52.20
C GLY A 23 -38.14 7.93 50.69
N ILE A 24 -38.84 8.96 50.21
CA ILE A 24 -38.85 9.34 48.79
C ILE A 24 -37.45 9.79 48.35
N THR A 25 -36.78 10.62 49.14
CA THR A 25 -35.41 11.08 48.83
C THR A 25 -34.43 9.92 48.73
N ALA A 26 -34.50 8.95 49.64
CA ALA A 26 -33.65 7.76 49.60
C ALA A 26 -33.92 6.92 48.34
N LEU A 27 -35.19 6.72 47.98
CA LEU A 27 -35.57 5.97 46.76
C LEU A 27 -35.08 6.66 45.49
N ILE A 28 -35.27 7.98 45.37
CA ILE A 28 -34.77 8.76 44.23
C ILE A 28 -33.25 8.68 44.18
N GLY A 29 -32.56 8.90 45.31
CA GLY A 29 -31.10 8.83 45.38
C GLY A 29 -30.54 7.49 44.90
N LEU A 30 -31.15 6.38 45.32
CA LEU A 30 -30.79 5.03 44.85
C LEU A 30 -31.06 4.85 43.36
N GLY A 31 -32.23 5.29 42.86
CA GLY A 31 -32.56 5.23 41.44
C GLY A 31 -31.58 6.02 40.57
N THR A 32 -31.24 7.25 40.98
CA THR A 32 -30.26 8.09 40.28
C THR A 32 -28.87 7.46 40.29
N TRP A 33 -28.43 6.88 41.40
CA TRP A 33 -27.14 6.19 41.48
C TRP A 33 -27.06 5.00 40.52
N GLN A 34 -28.13 4.19 40.45
CA GLN A 34 -28.21 3.06 39.53
C GLN A 34 -28.18 3.50 38.06
N LEU A 35 -28.95 4.53 37.71
CA LEU A 35 -28.96 5.10 36.36
C LEU A 35 -27.57 5.61 35.96
N LEU A 36 -26.94 6.40 36.82
CA LEU A 36 -25.59 6.93 36.58
C LEU A 36 -24.57 5.81 36.37
N GLY A 37 -24.57 4.81 37.24
CA GLY A 37 -23.69 3.65 37.11
C GLY A 37 -23.95 2.86 35.82
N GLY A 38 -25.20 2.75 35.38
CA GLY A 38 -25.57 2.16 34.09
C GLY A 38 -25.01 2.95 32.92
N THR A 39 -25.18 4.27 32.91
CA THR A 39 -24.67 5.16 31.87
C THR A 39 -23.15 5.12 31.76
N ILE A 40 -22.43 5.17 32.89
CA ILE A 40 -20.95 5.11 32.90
C ILE A 40 -20.45 3.80 32.27
N ARG A 41 -21.04 2.65 32.66
CA ARG A 41 -20.67 1.36 32.08
C ARG A 41 -20.97 1.28 30.59
N ALA A 42 -22.12 1.78 30.17
CA ALA A 42 -22.47 1.84 28.76
C ALA A 42 -21.46 2.67 27.97
N GLN A 43 -21.10 3.84 28.49
CA GLN A 43 -20.07 4.70 27.89
C GLN A 43 -18.71 4.00 27.79
N GLU A 44 -18.29 3.29 28.83
CA GLU A 44 -17.02 2.56 28.83
C GLU A 44 -16.98 1.46 27.75
N VAL A 45 -18.06 0.70 27.61
CA VAL A 45 -18.18 -0.34 26.57
C VAL A 45 -18.17 0.30 25.17
N THR A 46 -18.93 1.36 24.97
CA THR A 46 -18.96 2.10 23.70
C THR A 46 -17.58 2.64 23.36
N GLN A 47 -16.86 3.22 24.32
CA GLN A 47 -15.51 3.75 24.10
C GLN A 47 -14.55 2.64 23.68
N LYS A 48 -14.53 1.50 24.40
CA LYS A 48 -13.70 0.35 24.04
C LYS A 48 -13.97 -0.16 22.62
N ASN A 49 -15.23 -0.19 22.20
CA ASN A 49 -15.59 -0.62 20.84
C ASN A 49 -15.16 0.41 19.79
N SER A 50 -15.28 1.70 20.10
CA SER A 50 -14.78 2.79 19.25
C SER A 50 -13.27 2.68 19.05
N ASP A 51 -12.51 2.48 20.13
CA ASP A 51 -11.06 2.36 20.08
C ASP A 51 -10.60 1.15 19.24
N ARG A 52 -11.30 0.01 19.35
CA ARG A 52 -11.04 -1.18 18.52
C ARG A 52 -11.28 -0.90 17.04
N LEU A 53 -12.41 -0.28 16.72
CA LEU A 53 -12.76 0.07 15.34
C LEU A 53 -11.75 1.06 14.75
N GLU A 54 -11.34 2.06 15.52
CA GLU A 54 -10.33 3.04 15.10
C GLU A 54 -9.00 2.35 14.76
N LYS A 55 -8.51 1.44 15.61
CA LYS A 55 -7.29 0.66 15.36
C LYS A 55 -7.40 -0.15 14.08
N LEU A 56 -8.50 -0.89 13.89
CA LEU A 56 -8.76 -1.66 12.67
C LEU A 56 -8.75 -0.76 11.43
N GLN A 57 -9.46 0.37 11.47
CA GLN A 57 -9.54 1.30 10.35
C GLN A 57 -8.17 1.90 10.01
N LYS A 58 -7.36 2.27 11.01
CA LYS A 58 -6.00 2.77 10.80
C LYS A 58 -5.10 1.70 10.16
N ALA A 59 -5.14 0.47 10.66
CA ALA A 59 -4.37 -0.64 10.11
C ALA A 59 -4.76 -0.90 8.64
N MET A 60 -6.06 -0.99 8.35
CA MET A 60 -6.57 -1.18 6.99
C MET A 60 -6.22 -0.01 6.07
N LEU A 61 -6.24 1.23 6.57
CA LEU A 61 -5.85 2.41 5.79
C LEU A 61 -4.37 2.37 5.40
N ILE A 62 -3.49 2.02 6.34
CA ILE A 62 -2.05 1.91 6.10
C ILE A 62 -1.78 0.78 5.10
N LEU A 63 -2.32 -0.41 5.34
CA LEU A 63 -2.21 -1.55 4.43
C LEU A 63 -2.71 -1.22 3.02
N SER A 64 -3.92 -0.65 2.92
CA SER A 64 -4.51 -0.27 1.64
C SER A 64 -3.66 0.74 0.89
N ARG A 65 -3.12 1.75 1.59
CA ARG A 65 -2.26 2.76 0.99
C ARG A 65 -0.98 2.16 0.45
N ASP A 66 -0.37 1.23 1.18
CA ASP A 66 0.88 0.60 0.77
C ASP A 66 0.68 -0.25 -0.48
N VAL A 67 -0.39 -1.05 -0.52
CA VAL A 67 -0.77 -1.87 -1.67
C VAL A 67 -1.14 -1.00 -2.88
N GLN A 68 -1.96 0.04 -2.70
CA GLN A 68 -2.38 0.91 -3.80
C GLN A 68 -1.25 1.76 -4.38
N GLN A 69 -0.20 2.00 -3.60
CA GLN A 69 0.98 2.74 -4.02
C GLN A 69 2.13 1.82 -4.40
N ILE A 70 1.86 0.55 -4.68
CA ILE A 70 2.87 -0.40 -5.10
C ILE A 70 3.59 0.08 -6.37
N SER A 71 4.88 -0.19 -6.43
CA SER A 71 5.77 0.11 -7.54
C SER A 71 6.32 -1.17 -8.12
N HIS A 72 6.58 -1.19 -9.42
CA HIS A 72 7.20 -2.32 -10.12
C HIS A 72 8.69 -2.48 -9.81
N ARG A 73 9.27 -1.69 -8.88
CA ARG A 73 10.71 -1.68 -8.63
C ARG A 73 11.16 -2.82 -7.69
N ALA A 74 11.94 -3.75 -8.25
CA ALA A 74 12.75 -4.68 -7.47
C ALA A 74 13.87 -3.95 -6.73
N ILE A 75 14.36 -4.54 -5.64
CA ILE A 75 15.47 -4.00 -4.85
C ILE A 75 16.58 -5.03 -4.70
N ARG A 76 17.72 -4.60 -4.17
CA ARG A 76 18.75 -5.51 -3.68
C ARG A 76 18.77 -5.51 -2.16
N ASP A 77 18.93 -6.69 -1.58
CA ASP A 77 19.15 -6.86 -0.15
C ASP A 77 20.61 -6.67 0.25
N GLU A 78 20.90 -6.84 1.54
CA GLU A 78 22.23 -6.67 2.14
C GLU A 78 23.30 -7.62 1.56
N TYR A 79 22.89 -8.74 1.00
CA TYR A 79 23.77 -9.73 0.38
C TYR A 79 23.96 -9.49 -1.12
N GLY A 80 23.26 -8.48 -1.67
CA GLY A 80 23.28 -8.12 -3.09
C GLY A 80 22.28 -8.91 -3.93
N ASP A 81 21.50 -9.79 -3.32
CA ASP A 81 20.50 -10.62 -3.99
C ASP A 81 19.29 -9.78 -4.38
N PHE A 82 18.70 -10.12 -5.53
CA PHE A 82 17.51 -9.42 -6.02
C PHE A 82 16.29 -9.85 -5.24
N GLN A 83 15.54 -8.87 -4.75
CA GLN A 83 14.25 -9.07 -4.13
C GLN A 83 13.14 -8.54 -5.03
N PRO A 84 12.12 -9.35 -5.36
CA PRO A 84 11.00 -8.93 -6.20
C PRO A 84 10.26 -7.71 -5.65
N ALA A 85 9.64 -6.95 -6.54
CA ALA A 85 8.82 -5.78 -6.22
C ALA A 85 7.65 -6.09 -5.28
N LEU A 86 7.11 -7.31 -5.36
CA LEU A 86 6.15 -7.91 -4.44
C LEU A 86 6.54 -9.36 -4.19
N SER A 87 6.52 -9.82 -2.94
CA SER A 87 6.65 -11.25 -2.65
C SER A 87 6.01 -11.64 -1.31
N ASN A 88 5.66 -12.93 -1.19
CA ASN A 88 5.30 -13.58 0.07
C ASN A 88 6.14 -14.84 0.34
N ARG A 89 7.30 -14.97 -0.31
CA ARG A 89 8.16 -16.15 -0.20
C ARG A 89 9.13 -16.10 0.98
N ASN A 90 9.20 -14.97 1.67
CA ASN A 90 10.06 -14.79 2.82
C ASN A 90 9.55 -15.62 4.01
N ALA A 91 10.44 -16.24 4.76
CA ALA A 91 10.07 -17.04 5.93
C ALA A 91 9.60 -16.18 7.12
N LEU A 92 10.07 -14.94 7.22
CA LEU A 92 9.72 -14.00 8.29
C LEU A 92 8.51 -13.15 7.91
N PHE A 93 8.49 -12.64 6.68
CA PHE A 93 7.47 -11.70 6.24
C PHE A 93 6.38 -12.36 5.40
N VAL A 94 5.13 -12.15 5.79
CA VAL A 94 3.96 -12.64 5.04
C VAL A 94 3.77 -11.88 3.73
N MET A 95 4.23 -10.63 3.65
CA MET A 95 4.18 -9.80 2.46
C MET A 95 5.32 -8.79 2.47
N GLU A 96 6.00 -8.64 1.35
CA GLU A 96 7.02 -7.62 1.12
C GLU A 96 6.72 -6.91 -0.19
N LEU A 97 6.75 -5.58 -0.19
CA LEU A 97 6.50 -4.81 -1.39
C LEU A 97 7.30 -3.51 -1.45
N THR A 98 7.59 -3.06 -2.66
CA THR A 98 8.13 -1.72 -2.92
C THR A 98 7.00 -0.79 -3.25
N ARG A 99 6.92 0.37 -2.58
CA ARG A 99 5.87 1.37 -2.84
C ARG A 99 6.44 2.76 -3.12
N ILE A 100 5.69 3.56 -3.89
CA ILE A 100 5.87 5.00 -4.02
C ILE A 100 5.12 5.75 -2.90
N GLY A 101 5.18 7.08 -2.96
CA GLY A 101 4.32 7.96 -2.17
C GLY A 101 4.84 8.27 -0.77
N TRP A 102 6.14 8.04 -0.52
CA TRP A 102 6.78 8.46 0.71
C TRP A 102 7.05 9.98 0.70
N ARG A 103 5.98 10.75 0.93
CA ARG A 103 5.99 12.23 0.89
C ARG A 103 7.24 12.82 1.55
N ASN A 104 7.90 13.73 0.85
CA ASN A 104 9.11 14.40 1.30
C ASN A 104 8.91 15.93 1.37
N PRO A 105 8.03 16.43 2.26
CA PRO A 105 7.70 17.86 2.32
C PRO A 105 8.88 18.74 2.73
N ILE A 106 9.88 18.17 3.40
CA ILE A 106 11.08 18.86 3.89
C ILE A 106 12.26 18.81 2.89
N GLY A 107 12.09 18.17 1.72
CA GLY A 107 13.09 18.13 0.66
C GLY A 107 14.38 17.37 1.02
N ALA A 108 14.32 16.38 1.90
CA ALA A 108 15.48 15.56 2.26
C ALA A 108 16.03 14.81 1.02
N VAL A 109 17.34 14.60 0.93
CA VAL A 109 17.95 13.85 -0.18
C VAL A 109 17.75 12.34 0.05
N ARG A 110 16.58 11.83 -0.35
CA ARG A 110 16.22 10.41 -0.27
C ARG A 110 15.30 10.01 -1.42
N SER A 111 15.19 8.70 -1.65
CA SER A 111 14.22 8.15 -2.60
C SER A 111 12.78 8.39 -2.13
N ASP A 112 11.87 8.61 -3.08
CA ASP A 112 10.42 8.60 -2.86
C ASP A 112 9.83 7.18 -2.79
N LEU A 113 10.66 6.18 -3.14
CA LEU A 113 10.34 4.77 -3.00
C LEU A 113 10.78 4.25 -1.64
N GLN A 114 9.97 3.35 -1.10
CA GLN A 114 10.18 2.71 0.18
C GLN A 114 9.89 1.21 0.07
N ARG A 115 10.78 0.39 0.62
CA ARG A 115 10.49 -1.03 0.88
C ARG A 115 9.69 -1.14 2.16
N VAL A 116 8.64 -1.96 2.13
CA VAL A 116 7.82 -2.26 3.31
C VAL A 116 7.57 -3.76 3.38
N SER A 117 7.55 -4.29 4.60
CA SER A 117 7.29 -5.69 4.85
C SER A 117 6.29 -5.84 6.00
N TYR A 118 5.46 -6.85 5.94
CA TYR A 118 4.46 -7.16 6.95
C TYR A 118 4.82 -8.48 7.60
N GLU A 119 4.80 -8.50 8.92
CA GLU A 119 5.06 -9.66 9.76
C GLU A 119 3.83 -9.92 10.62
N LEU A 120 3.46 -11.19 10.76
CA LEU A 120 2.44 -11.62 11.71
C LEU A 120 3.13 -12.47 12.78
N VAL A 121 3.30 -11.91 13.96
CA VAL A 121 3.99 -12.57 15.08
C VAL A 121 3.16 -12.39 16.36
N ASP A 122 2.95 -13.49 17.10
CA ASP A 122 2.19 -13.51 18.35
C ASP A 122 0.80 -12.85 18.29
N GLY A 123 0.14 -12.92 17.12
CA GLY A 123 -1.16 -12.31 16.87
C GLY A 123 -1.14 -10.80 16.64
N GLU A 124 0.04 -10.21 16.46
CA GLU A 124 0.24 -8.81 16.08
C GLU A 124 0.69 -8.70 14.62
N LEU A 125 0.02 -7.82 13.87
CA LEU A 125 0.46 -7.42 12.54
C LEU A 125 1.42 -6.23 12.67
N LEU A 126 2.67 -6.50 12.38
CA LEU A 126 3.74 -5.52 12.36
C LEU A 126 4.02 -5.08 10.92
N ARG A 127 4.32 -3.80 10.76
CA ARG A 127 4.79 -3.21 9.51
C ARG A 127 6.21 -2.73 9.68
N HIS A 128 7.10 -3.28 8.88
CA HIS A 128 8.50 -2.89 8.75
C HIS A 128 8.62 -1.93 7.58
N TYR A 129 9.41 -0.88 7.74
CA TYR A 129 9.79 -0.02 6.63
C TYR A 129 11.23 0.46 6.76
N TRP A 130 11.87 0.63 5.62
CA TRP A 130 13.25 1.10 5.54
C TRP A 130 13.27 2.54 5.04
N THR A 131 14.24 3.32 5.52
CA THR A 131 14.47 4.70 5.09
C THR A 131 15.32 4.79 3.82
N VAL A 132 15.94 3.68 3.43
CA VAL A 132 16.69 3.50 2.19
C VAL A 132 16.06 2.38 1.37
N LEU A 133 16.14 2.47 0.04
CA LEU A 133 15.51 1.50 -0.85
C LEU A 133 16.39 0.27 -1.11
N ASP A 134 17.66 0.51 -1.44
CA ASP A 134 18.66 -0.54 -1.58
C ASP A 134 19.30 -0.75 -0.21
N ARG A 135 19.19 -1.97 0.32
CA ARG A 135 19.60 -2.28 1.69
C ARG A 135 21.13 -2.34 1.74
N SER A 136 21.73 -1.56 2.62
CA SER A 136 23.11 -1.79 3.05
C SER A 136 23.09 -2.64 4.31
N GLN A 137 24.20 -3.33 4.60
CA GLN A 137 24.34 -4.27 5.73
C GLN A 137 23.90 -3.70 7.10
N ASP A 138 23.86 -2.37 7.24
CA ASP A 138 23.53 -1.64 8.47
C ASP A 138 22.11 -1.03 8.49
N SER A 139 21.24 -1.36 7.53
CA SER A 139 19.92 -0.71 7.40
C SER A 139 18.85 -1.37 8.28
N GLU A 140 18.72 -0.91 9.52
CA GLU A 140 17.64 -1.36 10.42
C GLU A 140 16.26 -0.89 9.95
N SER A 141 15.28 -1.80 10.00
CA SER A 141 13.88 -1.46 9.70
C SER A 141 13.25 -0.74 10.88
N VAL A 142 12.39 0.25 10.61
CA VAL A 142 11.51 0.79 11.64
C VAL A 142 10.26 -0.09 11.71
N ILE A 143 9.94 -0.54 12.93
CA ILE A 143 8.81 -1.44 13.20
C ILE A 143 7.62 -0.62 13.71
N GLN A 144 6.44 -0.86 13.15
CA GLN A 144 5.19 -0.27 13.55
C GLN A 144 4.13 -1.34 13.78
N ALA A 145 3.67 -1.50 15.02
CA ALA A 145 2.50 -2.34 15.32
C ALA A 145 1.23 -1.70 14.74
N LEU A 146 0.51 -2.44 13.90
CA LEU A 146 -0.69 -1.95 13.23
C LEU A 146 -1.98 -2.40 13.91
N LEU A 147 -2.07 -3.69 14.22
CA LEU A 147 -3.28 -4.31 14.75
C LEU A 147 -2.91 -5.57 15.54
N THR A 148 -3.65 -5.84 16.60
CA THR A 148 -3.47 -7.00 17.49
C THR A 148 -4.66 -7.95 17.34
N ASP A 149 -4.62 -9.09 18.03
CA ASP A 149 -5.68 -10.09 18.08
C ASP A 149 -6.03 -10.71 16.72
N ILE A 150 -5.00 -10.92 15.88
CA ILE A 150 -5.10 -11.54 14.56
C ILE A 150 -4.75 -13.02 14.66
N ASP A 151 -5.64 -13.88 14.16
CA ASP A 151 -5.40 -15.32 14.12
C ASP A 151 -4.61 -15.72 12.89
N THR A 152 -5.01 -15.21 11.73
CA THR A 152 -4.37 -15.55 10.45
C THR A 152 -4.41 -14.38 9.47
N LEU A 153 -3.39 -14.31 8.62
CA LEU A 153 -3.30 -13.41 7.48
C LEU A 153 -2.88 -14.23 6.26
N SER A 154 -3.71 -14.24 5.23
CA SER A 154 -3.48 -14.99 3.99
C SER A 154 -3.60 -14.08 2.78
N LEU A 155 -2.81 -14.38 1.75
CA LEU A 155 -2.74 -13.59 0.52
C LEU A 155 -3.04 -14.49 -0.67
N ARG A 156 -3.76 -13.95 -1.64
CA ARG A 156 -3.91 -14.55 -2.96
C ARG A 156 -3.60 -13.51 -4.03
N PHE A 157 -3.01 -13.97 -5.12
CA PHE A 157 -2.51 -13.13 -6.20
C PHE A 157 -3.13 -13.61 -7.52
N MET A 158 -3.73 -12.70 -8.27
CA MET A 158 -4.27 -12.98 -9.59
C MET A 158 -3.17 -12.80 -10.64
N ASN A 159 -2.82 -13.85 -11.35
CA ASN A 159 -1.82 -13.81 -12.42
C ASN A 159 -2.37 -13.21 -13.73
N GLU A 160 -1.54 -13.16 -14.78
CA GLU A 160 -1.92 -12.62 -16.09
C GLU A 160 -3.10 -13.36 -16.74
N GLU A 161 -3.20 -14.69 -16.55
CA GLU A 161 -4.31 -15.50 -17.05
C GLU A 161 -5.61 -15.38 -16.22
N ASN A 162 -5.65 -14.48 -15.22
CA ASN A 162 -6.73 -14.30 -14.25
C ASN A 162 -6.96 -15.51 -13.34
N GLN A 163 -5.92 -16.30 -13.08
CA GLN A 163 -5.94 -17.40 -12.13
C GLN A 163 -5.39 -16.95 -10.78
N TRP A 164 -6.05 -17.40 -9.71
CA TRP A 164 -5.61 -17.12 -8.34
C TRP A 164 -4.52 -18.09 -7.90
N THR A 165 -3.44 -17.55 -7.35
CA THR A 165 -2.29 -18.27 -6.83
C THR A 165 -1.99 -17.79 -5.40
N ASP A 166 -1.42 -18.64 -4.57
CA ASP A 166 -1.13 -18.29 -3.16
C ASP A 166 0.33 -17.84 -2.96
N THR A 167 1.13 -17.86 -4.04
CA THR A 167 2.54 -17.44 -4.02
C THR A 167 2.84 -16.43 -5.11
N TRP A 168 3.63 -15.42 -4.79
CA TRP A 168 4.10 -14.43 -5.74
C TRP A 168 5.59 -14.10 -5.52
N PRO A 169 6.39 -13.90 -6.59
CA PRO A 169 6.09 -14.16 -8.00
C PRO A 169 5.70 -15.64 -8.26
N PRO A 170 5.16 -16.01 -9.44
CA PRO A 170 4.99 -17.41 -9.81
C PRO A 170 6.36 -18.10 -10.02
N GLU A 171 6.46 -19.43 -9.82
CA GLU A 171 7.73 -20.18 -9.95
C GLU A 171 8.27 -20.22 -11.38
N GLN A 172 7.42 -20.02 -12.39
CA GLN A 172 7.73 -20.21 -13.81
C GLN A 172 8.25 -18.93 -14.52
N VAL A 173 9.11 -18.14 -13.87
CA VAL A 173 9.85 -17.11 -14.60
C VAL A 173 11.11 -17.77 -15.16
N ASP A 174 11.17 -17.95 -16.48
CA ASP A 174 12.36 -18.45 -17.20
C ASP A 174 13.65 -17.80 -16.65
N VAL A 175 14.69 -18.61 -16.47
CA VAL A 175 15.97 -18.19 -15.85
C VAL A 175 16.58 -16.98 -16.57
N ASP A 176 16.36 -16.88 -17.88
CA ASP A 176 16.83 -15.77 -18.73
C ASP A 176 16.04 -14.46 -18.52
N ASN A 177 14.83 -14.52 -17.96
CA ASN A 177 13.92 -13.40 -17.71
C ASN A 177 13.67 -13.13 -16.22
N GLN A 178 14.47 -13.69 -15.30
CA GLN A 178 14.34 -13.47 -13.85
C GLN A 178 14.36 -11.97 -13.49
N GLN A 179 15.15 -11.18 -14.22
CA GLN A 179 15.18 -9.74 -14.04
C GLN A 179 13.81 -9.10 -14.35
N LEU A 180 13.09 -9.57 -15.37
CA LEU A 180 11.76 -9.09 -15.69
C LEU A 180 10.74 -9.56 -14.62
N GLY A 181 10.82 -10.83 -14.22
CA GLY A 181 9.95 -11.41 -13.19
C GLY A 181 10.00 -10.70 -11.84
N ASN A 182 11.17 -10.19 -11.46
CA ASN A 182 11.34 -9.43 -10.22
C ASN A 182 10.61 -8.08 -10.23
N HIS A 183 10.24 -7.56 -11.41
CA HIS A 183 9.48 -6.31 -11.53
C HIS A 183 7.97 -6.55 -11.74
N LEU A 184 7.54 -7.81 -11.95
CA LEU A 184 6.14 -8.14 -12.21
C LEU A 184 5.29 -7.99 -10.95
N LEU A 185 4.10 -7.40 -11.15
CA LEU A 185 3.03 -7.36 -10.17
C LEU A 185 1.85 -8.23 -10.63
N PRO A 186 1.09 -8.82 -9.71
CA PRO A 186 -0.14 -9.51 -10.07
C PRO A 186 -1.18 -8.51 -10.56
N LYS A 187 -2.21 -8.99 -11.25
CA LYS A 187 -3.37 -8.19 -11.65
C LYS A 187 -4.18 -7.72 -10.45
N ALA A 188 -4.34 -8.60 -9.48
CA ALA A 188 -5.03 -8.27 -8.24
C ALA A 188 -4.38 -8.97 -7.04
N LEU A 189 -4.51 -8.34 -5.89
CA LEU A 189 -4.13 -8.88 -4.59
C LEU A 189 -5.37 -8.99 -3.70
N GLU A 190 -5.66 -10.20 -3.25
CA GLU A 190 -6.63 -10.45 -2.20
C GLU A 190 -5.90 -10.65 -0.88
N ILE A 191 -6.29 -9.88 0.14
CA ILE A 191 -5.81 -10.02 1.51
C ILE A 191 -6.98 -10.45 2.37
N THR A 192 -6.84 -11.59 3.04
CA THR A 192 -7.81 -12.09 4.01
C THR A 192 -7.17 -12.15 5.40
N LEU A 193 -7.78 -11.46 6.35
CA LEU A 193 -7.35 -11.34 7.74
C LEU A 193 -8.46 -11.87 8.65
N VAL A 194 -8.12 -12.78 9.55
CA VAL A 194 -9.04 -13.29 10.58
C VAL A 194 -8.70 -12.64 11.91
N HIS A 195 -9.63 -11.87 12.45
CA HIS A 195 -9.47 -11.15 13.71
C HIS A 195 -10.45 -11.70 14.76
N ASN A 196 -9.98 -11.92 15.98
CA ASN A 196 -10.76 -12.55 17.06
C ASN A 196 -12.11 -11.85 17.34
N TYR A 197 -12.12 -10.52 17.38
CA TYR A 197 -13.34 -9.72 17.60
C TYR A 197 -14.20 -9.47 16.34
N PHE A 198 -13.57 -9.15 15.19
CA PHE A 198 -14.27 -8.71 13.99
C PHE A 198 -14.60 -9.84 13.00
N GLY A 199 -14.06 -11.05 13.22
CA GLY A 199 -14.16 -12.17 12.30
C GLY A 199 -13.26 -12.01 11.09
N THR A 200 -13.70 -12.55 9.95
CA THR A 200 -12.94 -12.54 8.69
C THR A 200 -13.16 -11.23 7.93
N LEU A 201 -12.05 -10.57 7.57
CA LEU A 201 -12.02 -9.40 6.70
C LEU A 201 -11.28 -9.74 5.42
N THR A 202 -11.93 -9.54 4.28
CA THR A 202 -11.32 -9.73 2.96
C THR A 202 -11.29 -8.41 2.21
N ARG A 203 -10.15 -8.10 1.59
CA ARG A 203 -9.93 -6.91 0.76
C ARG A 203 -9.31 -7.32 -0.56
N LEU A 204 -9.89 -6.85 -1.66
CA LEU A 204 -9.41 -7.06 -3.00
C LEU A 204 -8.88 -5.74 -3.56
N TYR A 205 -7.66 -5.76 -4.08
CA TYR A 205 -6.99 -4.61 -4.69
C TYR A 205 -6.64 -4.93 -6.14
N ASP A 206 -7.02 -4.05 -7.05
CA ASP A 206 -6.49 -4.03 -8.42
C ASP A 206 -5.13 -3.33 -8.42
N LEU A 207 -4.14 -3.90 -9.09
CA LEU A 207 -2.77 -3.41 -9.08
C LEU A 207 -2.36 -2.89 -10.47
N PRO A 208 -1.51 -1.85 -10.53
CA PRO A 208 -1.09 -1.27 -11.80
C PRO A 208 -0.38 -2.31 -12.67
N GLN A 209 -0.83 -2.47 -13.90
CA GLN A 209 -0.20 -3.33 -14.90
C GLN A 209 0.71 -2.50 -15.80
N PHE A 210 1.93 -2.96 -16.02
CA PHE A 210 2.83 -2.33 -16.98
C PHE A 210 2.54 -2.93 -18.36
N LYS A 211 2.14 -2.07 -19.31
CA LYS A 211 2.03 -2.46 -20.71
C LYS A 211 3.30 -2.01 -21.43
N ASP A 212 4.11 -2.96 -21.85
CA ASP A 212 5.22 -2.68 -22.75
C ASP A 212 4.72 -1.96 -24.01
N SER A 213 5.32 -0.82 -24.34
CA SER A 213 4.94 -0.01 -25.50
C SER A 213 5.51 -0.52 -26.84
N SER A 214 6.06 -1.74 -26.88
CA SER A 214 6.79 -2.26 -28.05
C SER A 214 5.89 -2.69 -29.22
N THR A 215 4.56 -2.69 -29.07
CA THR A 215 3.63 -3.17 -30.11
C THR A 215 3.25 -2.10 -31.18
N THR A 216 3.84 -0.90 -31.18
CA THR A 216 3.50 0.15 -32.18
C THR A 216 4.48 0.29 -33.35
N SER A 217 5.59 -0.45 -33.41
CA SER A 217 6.60 -0.28 -34.47
C SER A 217 6.56 -1.27 -35.64
N SER A 218 5.50 -2.07 -35.79
CA SER A 218 5.41 -3.08 -36.87
C SER A 218 4.14 -2.93 -37.71
N ASN A 219 3.90 -1.75 -38.31
CA ASN A 219 3.00 -1.65 -39.47
C ASN A 219 3.24 -0.34 -40.24
N ASN A 220 4.37 -0.25 -40.95
CA ASN A 220 4.50 0.68 -42.07
C ASN A 220 5.56 0.23 -43.08
N GLN A 221 5.48 -1.02 -43.53
CA GLN A 221 6.16 -1.48 -44.75
C GLN A 221 5.30 -2.54 -45.47
N SER A 222 4.23 -2.09 -46.13
CA SER A 222 3.66 -2.80 -47.28
C SER A 222 2.63 -1.91 -47.97
N ALA A 223 3.10 -1.03 -48.85
CA ALA A 223 2.29 -0.49 -49.93
C ALA A 223 3.20 -0.11 -51.10
N GLY A 224 3.12 -0.90 -52.18
CA GLY A 224 3.47 -0.45 -53.52
C GLY A 224 4.74 -1.04 -54.12
N ASN A 225 4.67 -2.26 -54.67
CA ASN A 225 5.47 -2.58 -55.86
C ASN A 225 4.76 -3.61 -56.73
N GLN A 226 4.35 -3.19 -57.93
CA GLN A 226 4.06 -3.94 -59.17
C GLN A 226 3.39 -2.91 -60.12
N SER A 227 3.72 -2.70 -61.39
CA SER A 227 4.73 -3.12 -62.37
C SER A 227 4.51 -2.18 -63.58
N THR A 228 5.49 -1.99 -64.48
CA THR A 228 5.35 -2.09 -65.96
C THR A 228 6.63 -1.62 -66.67
N THR A 229 7.03 -2.44 -67.65
CA THR A 229 8.20 -2.42 -68.54
C THR A 229 8.01 -1.50 -69.76
N GLN A 230 9.10 -0.91 -70.29
CA GLN A 230 9.48 -0.71 -71.72
C GLN A 230 10.66 0.31 -71.78
N GLN A 231 11.88 0.04 -72.28
CA GLN A 231 12.42 -0.39 -73.58
C GLN A 231 13.15 0.79 -74.29
N GLU A 232 14.42 0.56 -74.64
CA GLU A 232 15.31 1.23 -75.62
C GLU A 232 15.72 2.72 -75.42
N ASN A 233 17.03 3.03 -75.38
CA ASN A 233 17.88 3.20 -76.58
C ASN A 233 19.35 3.55 -76.22
N SER A 234 20.26 3.17 -77.11
CA SER A 234 21.72 3.33 -77.08
C SER A 234 22.22 4.73 -77.51
N ASN A 235 23.33 5.24 -76.93
CA ASN A 235 24.50 5.76 -77.68
C ASN A 235 25.65 6.32 -76.80
N GLN A 236 26.84 5.75 -77.02
CA GLN A 236 28.18 6.31 -77.27
C GLN A 236 28.69 7.68 -76.73
N GLN A 237 30.01 7.65 -76.45
CA GLN A 237 31.08 8.68 -76.63
C GLN A 237 31.62 9.49 -75.43
N GLU A 238 32.71 8.94 -74.86
CA GLU A 238 34.09 9.48 -74.76
C GLU A 238 34.37 11.00 -74.97
N ALA A 239 34.92 11.64 -73.93
CA ALA A 239 35.96 12.69 -73.90
C ALA A 239 36.08 13.17 -72.44
N GLY A 240 37.21 13.40 -71.77
CA GLY A 240 38.61 13.55 -72.13
C GLY A 240 39.22 14.48 -71.04
N GLN A 241 40.13 13.99 -70.20
CA GLN A 241 40.97 14.81 -69.33
C GLN A 241 42.39 14.22 -69.33
N PRO A 242 43.43 14.98 -69.72
CA PRO A 242 44.80 14.51 -69.64
C PRO A 242 45.38 14.81 -68.26
N ALA A 243 45.91 13.78 -67.61
CA ALA A 243 46.88 13.93 -66.53
C ALA A 243 48.28 13.97 -67.15
N THR A 244 48.98 15.09 -67.00
CA THR A 244 50.39 15.21 -67.31
C THR A 244 51.20 14.46 -66.24
N ASN A 245 51.94 13.44 -66.67
CA ASN A 245 53.12 12.95 -65.99
C ASN A 245 54.12 14.11 -65.85
N ASP A 246 54.75 14.23 -64.69
CA ASP A 246 56.21 14.31 -64.68
C ASP A 246 56.79 13.67 -63.43
N ARG A 247 57.72 12.76 -63.71
CA ARG A 247 58.68 12.16 -62.80
C ARG A 247 59.68 13.26 -62.42
N ASP A 248 60.14 13.31 -61.17
CA ASP A 248 61.44 12.72 -60.88
C ASP A 248 61.71 12.59 -59.40
N SER A 249 62.42 11.52 -59.10
CA SER A 249 63.06 11.21 -57.84
C SER A 249 64.22 12.18 -57.60
N SER A 250 64.43 12.53 -56.34
CA SER A 250 65.71 12.36 -55.62
C SER A 250 65.98 13.52 -54.67
N GLY A 251 66.34 13.17 -53.44
CA GLY A 251 67.47 13.83 -52.80
C GLY A 251 67.19 14.69 -51.58
N ASN A 252 67.38 14.06 -50.43
CA ASN A 252 68.46 14.39 -49.50
C ASN A 252 68.16 15.33 -48.31
N GLN A 253 68.52 14.81 -47.12
CA GLN A 253 69.04 15.50 -45.91
C GLN A 253 68.23 16.69 -45.38
N LYS A 254 67.76 16.67 -44.13
CA LYS A 254 68.50 16.43 -42.88
C LYS A 254 67.51 16.26 -41.73
#